data_AF-A0A820ZT77-F1
#
_entry.id   AF-A0A820ZT77-F1
#
_cell.length_a   1.000
_cell.length_b   1.000
_cell.length_c   1.000
_cell.angle_alpha   90.00
_cell.angle_beta   90.00
_cell.angle_gamma   90.00
#
_symmetry.space_group_name_H-M   'P 1'
#
loop_
_entity.id
_entity.type
_entity.pdbx_description
1 polymer ?
#
loop_
_entity_poly.entity_id
_entity_poly.type
_entity_poly.pdbx_seq_one_letter_code
_entity_poly.pdbx_strand_id
1 'polypeptide(L)'
;QAVLQPIKIPNNVLAQFGEVSITTSSTALASLTDAIISLYTYPYECTEQLSSRLLGIQSLWDVLQAFHCKELPDISILKTKLESDINILKGRQYPNGGFGYWSNRNDSHADPYMGVHVAHCLVVLVNKK
;
A
#
# COMPACT_ATOMS: atom_id res chain seq x y z
N GLN A 1 -15.79 1.86 32.69
CA GLN A 1 -15.40 3.27 32.88
C GLN A 1 -15.80 4.01 31.60
N ALA A 2 -16.54 5.12 31.68
CA ALA A 2 -16.92 5.89 30.50
C ALA A 2 -15.77 6.84 30.11
N VAL A 3 -15.49 6.95 28.81
CA VAL A 3 -14.48 7.85 28.25
C VAL A 3 -15.20 8.91 27.41
N LEU A 4 -14.91 10.18 27.67
CA LEU A 4 -15.41 11.31 26.88
C LEU A 4 -14.43 11.60 25.74
N GLN A 5 -14.87 11.40 24.49
CA GLN A 5 -14.10 11.73 23.28
C GLN A 5 -14.72 12.95 22.60
N PRO A 6 -14.26 14.18 22.88
CA PRO A 6 -14.79 15.38 22.23
C PRO A 6 -14.45 15.41 20.74
N ILE A 7 -15.43 15.75 19.89
CA ILE A 7 -15.27 15.87 18.44
C ILE A 7 -15.34 17.35 18.07
N LYS A 8 -14.30 17.85 17.38
CA LYS A 8 -14.29 19.22 16.84
C LYS A 8 -14.63 19.18 15.36
N ILE A 9 -15.72 19.85 14.99
CA ILE A 9 -16.12 19.99 13.59
C ILE A 9 -15.11 20.91 12.87
N PRO A 10 -14.58 20.51 11.69
CA PRO A 10 -13.69 21.37 10.90
C PRO A 10 -14.38 22.67 10.47
N ASN A 11 -13.62 23.76 10.33
CA ASN A 11 -14.17 25.03 9.82
C ASN A 11 -14.53 24.89 8.33
N ASN A 12 -15.50 25.70 7.85
CA ASN A 12 -15.93 25.74 6.45
C ASN A 12 -16.54 24.43 5.89
N VAL A 13 -17.13 23.59 6.73
CA VAL A 13 -17.92 22.44 6.27
C VAL A 13 -19.29 22.87 5.76
N LEU A 14 -19.74 22.24 4.68
CA LEU A 14 -21.11 22.37 4.20
C LEU A 14 -22.04 21.68 5.21
N ALA A 15 -23.00 22.40 5.76
CA ALA A 15 -23.84 21.92 6.87
C ALA A 15 -24.61 20.61 6.57
N GLN A 16 -24.86 20.33 5.30
CA GLN A 16 -25.55 19.12 4.83
C GLN A 16 -24.64 17.90 4.61
N PHE A 17 -23.32 18.02 4.83
CA PHE A 17 -22.35 16.95 4.62
C PHE A 17 -21.51 16.71 5.89
N GLY A 18 -21.49 15.46 6.35
CA GLY A 18 -20.69 15.01 7.48
C GLY A 18 -21.22 13.69 8.06
N GLU A 19 -20.31 12.85 8.54
CA GLU A 19 -20.64 11.57 9.17
C GLU A 19 -19.69 11.32 10.34
N VAL A 20 -20.20 10.71 11.40
CA VAL A 20 -19.40 10.12 12.49
C VAL A 20 -19.77 8.65 12.57
N SER A 21 -18.80 7.79 12.25
CA SER A 21 -18.94 6.34 12.36
C SER A 21 -18.14 5.83 13.56
N ILE A 22 -18.75 4.95 14.37
CA ILE A 22 -18.11 4.32 15.53
C ILE A 22 -18.03 2.83 15.27
N THR A 23 -16.80 2.32 15.22
CA THR A 23 -16.51 0.88 15.09
C THR A 23 -15.71 0.40 16.29
N THR A 24 -15.94 -0.84 16.72
CA THR A 24 -15.16 -1.48 17.80
C THR A 24 -14.43 -2.68 17.25
N SER A 25 -13.20 -2.90 17.72
CA SER A 25 -12.36 -4.03 17.34
C SER A 25 -11.60 -4.53 18.57
N SER A 26 -11.32 -5.82 18.62
CA SER A 26 -10.46 -6.42 19.64
C SER A 26 -8.97 -6.14 19.40
N THR A 27 -8.60 -5.56 18.26
CA THR A 27 -7.21 -5.23 17.91
C THR A 27 -7.10 -3.86 17.24
N ALA A 28 -5.95 -3.20 17.42
CA ALA A 28 -5.63 -1.96 16.72
C ALA A 28 -5.44 -2.17 15.20
N LEU A 29 -5.25 -3.41 14.74
CA LEU A 29 -4.96 -3.68 13.33
C LEU A 29 -6.12 -3.32 12.39
N ALA A 30 -7.35 -3.36 12.89
CA ALA A 30 -8.53 -2.89 12.16
C ALA A 30 -8.44 -1.40 11.78
N SER A 31 -7.64 -0.59 12.50
CA SER A 31 -7.46 0.83 12.15
C SER A 31 -6.48 1.05 10.99
N LEU A 32 -5.83 0.00 10.47
CA LEU A 32 -4.93 0.09 9.32
C LEU A 32 -5.63 -0.16 7.97
N THR A 33 -6.92 -0.50 7.98
CA THR A 33 -7.70 -0.75 6.75
C THR A 33 -7.63 0.45 5.80
N ASP A 34 -7.93 1.65 6.31
CA ASP A 34 -7.87 2.89 5.52
C ASP A 34 -6.47 3.17 4.98
N ALA A 35 -5.43 2.91 5.78
CA ALA A 35 -4.05 3.10 5.37
C ALA A 35 -3.66 2.14 4.24
N ILE A 36 -4.14 0.89 4.26
CA ILE A 36 -3.89 -0.08 3.20
C ILE A 36 -4.69 0.24 1.94
N ILE A 37 -5.93 0.71 2.08
CA ILE A 37 -6.73 1.21 0.94
C ILE A 37 -6.03 2.42 0.31
N SER A 38 -5.51 3.34 1.13
CA SER A 38 -4.74 4.49 0.65
C SER A 38 -3.48 4.05 -0.08
N LEU A 39 -2.75 3.05 0.45
CA LEU A 39 -1.58 2.49 -0.22
C LEU A 39 -1.94 1.80 -1.55
N TYR A 40 -3.03 1.04 -1.58
CA TYR A 40 -3.54 0.37 -2.78
C TYR A 40 -3.95 1.36 -3.88
N THR A 41 -4.61 2.46 -3.51
CA THR A 41 -5.07 3.50 -4.44
C THR A 41 -4.01 4.55 -4.77
N TYR A 42 -2.81 4.45 -4.20
CA TYR A 42 -1.75 5.42 -4.38
C TYR A 42 -1.34 5.55 -5.86
N PRO A 43 -1.44 6.73 -6.49
CA PRO A 43 -1.39 6.85 -7.94
C PRO A 43 0.04 6.94 -8.50
N TYR A 44 1.03 7.16 -7.65
CA TYR A 44 2.41 7.35 -8.09
C TYR A 44 3.15 6.03 -8.19
N GLU A 45 4.01 5.95 -9.19
CA GLU A 45 4.58 4.69 -9.62
C GLU A 45 6.10 4.73 -9.74
N CYS A 46 6.83 5.56 -9.00
CA CYS A 46 8.29 5.38 -8.98
C CYS A 46 8.62 4.03 -8.31
N THR A 47 9.80 3.49 -8.63
CA THR A 47 10.24 2.16 -8.22
C THR A 47 10.13 1.97 -6.71
N GLU A 48 10.43 3.02 -5.94
CA GLU A 48 10.24 3.05 -4.49
C GLU A 48 8.78 2.81 -4.11
N GLN A 49 7.84 3.56 -4.69
CA GLN A 49 6.43 3.49 -4.28
C GLN A 49 5.78 2.19 -4.74
N LEU A 50 6.16 1.67 -5.91
CA LEU A 50 5.72 0.34 -6.35
C LEU A 50 6.17 -0.75 -5.37
N SER A 51 7.45 -0.76 -5.00
CA SER A 51 7.99 -1.75 -4.07
C SER A 51 7.44 -1.58 -2.65
N SER A 52 7.27 -0.34 -2.17
CA SER A 52 6.64 -0.05 -0.87
C SER A 52 5.17 -0.50 -0.82
N ARG A 53 4.41 -0.27 -1.90
CA ARG A 53 3.02 -0.75 -2.02
C ARG A 53 2.96 -2.27 -1.97
N LEU A 54 3.78 -2.94 -2.78
CA LEU A 54 3.87 -4.39 -2.81
C LEU A 54 4.23 -4.95 -1.43
N LEU A 55 5.25 -4.41 -0.76
CA LEU A 55 5.65 -4.81 0.59
C LEU A 55 4.52 -4.65 1.61
N GLY A 56 3.88 -3.48 1.66
CA GLY A 56 2.84 -3.17 2.64
C GLY A 56 1.60 -4.05 2.46
N ILE A 57 1.10 -4.14 1.23
CA ILE A 57 -0.08 -4.97 0.91
C ILE A 57 0.24 -6.44 1.18
N GLN A 58 1.36 -6.95 0.64
CA GLN A 58 1.74 -8.34 0.82
C GLN A 58 1.89 -8.71 2.30
N SER A 59 2.37 -7.80 3.15
CA SER A 59 2.57 -8.09 4.57
C SER A 59 1.29 -8.12 5.40
N LEU A 60 0.25 -7.36 5.00
CA LEU A 60 -0.95 -7.14 5.84
C LEU A 60 -2.23 -7.74 5.27
N TRP A 61 -2.25 -8.12 4.00
CA TRP A 61 -3.47 -8.52 3.30
C TRP A 61 -4.25 -9.66 3.96
N ASP A 62 -3.59 -10.75 4.36
CA ASP A 62 -4.29 -11.92 4.90
C ASP A 62 -4.91 -11.61 6.27
N VAL A 63 -4.24 -10.75 7.03
CA VAL A 63 -4.74 -10.34 8.34
C VAL A 63 -5.93 -9.40 8.19
N LEU A 64 -5.89 -8.49 7.21
CA LEU A 64 -7.02 -7.61 6.93
C LEU A 64 -8.23 -8.35 6.35
N GLN A 65 -8.01 -9.37 5.51
CA GLN A 65 -9.09 -10.25 5.06
C GLN A 65 -9.78 -10.99 6.21
N ALA A 66 -9.03 -11.40 7.24
CA ALA A 66 -9.59 -12.08 8.41
C ALA A 66 -10.56 -11.19 9.22
N PHE A 67 -10.47 -9.86 9.09
CA PHE A 67 -11.40 -8.91 9.72
C PHE A 67 -12.65 -8.60 8.86
N HIS A 68 -12.77 -9.21 7.67
CA HIS A 68 -13.93 -9.05 6.77
C HIS A 68 -14.27 -7.58 6.46
N CYS A 69 -13.26 -6.72 6.30
CA CYS A 69 -13.48 -5.31 5.94
C CYS A 69 -14.13 -5.19 4.56
N LYS A 70 -15.36 -4.65 4.52
CA LYS A 70 -16.17 -4.50 3.29
C LYS A 70 -15.55 -3.60 2.23
N GLU A 71 -14.66 -2.71 2.63
CA GLU A 71 -14.04 -1.70 1.77
C GLU A 71 -12.79 -2.21 1.04
N LEU A 72 -12.29 -3.40 1.40
CA LEU A 72 -11.16 -4.00 0.71
C LEU A 72 -11.59 -4.53 -0.67
N PRO A 73 -10.75 -4.35 -1.71
CA PRO A 73 -11.04 -4.90 -3.02
C PRO A 73 -11.09 -6.43 -2.98
N ASP A 74 -11.78 -7.03 -3.94
CA ASP A 74 -11.74 -8.48 -4.10
C ASP A 74 -10.30 -8.97 -4.34
N ILE A 75 -9.98 -10.14 -3.79
CA ILE A 75 -8.63 -10.72 -3.86
C ILE A 75 -8.14 -10.90 -5.30
N SER A 76 -9.04 -11.19 -6.24
CA SER A 76 -8.69 -11.36 -7.66
C SER A 76 -8.28 -10.03 -8.30
N ILE A 77 -8.98 -8.95 -7.98
CA ILE A 77 -8.69 -7.59 -8.45
C ILE A 77 -7.35 -7.13 -7.87
N LEU A 78 -7.13 -7.37 -6.59
CA LEU A 78 -5.87 -7.05 -5.93
C LEU A 78 -4.70 -7.77 -6.60
N LYS A 79 -4.79 -9.10 -6.78
CA LYS A 79 -3.72 -9.89 -7.41
C LYS A 79 -3.36 -9.35 -8.79
N THR A 80 -4.37 -9.02 -9.59
CA THR A 80 -4.17 -8.42 -10.91
C THR A 80 -3.37 -7.12 -10.83
N LYS A 81 -3.68 -6.23 -9.86
CA LYS A 81 -2.93 -4.99 -9.67
C LYS A 81 -1.48 -5.25 -9.20
N LEU A 82 -1.28 -6.16 -8.26
CA LEU A 82 0.07 -6.49 -7.76
C LEU A 82 0.93 -7.13 -8.86
N GLU A 83 0.35 -8.00 -9.69
CA GLU A 83 1.03 -8.56 -10.86
C GLU A 83 1.42 -7.48 -11.87
N SER A 84 0.55 -6.49 -12.10
CA SER A 84 0.86 -5.32 -12.92
C SER A 84 2.06 -4.53 -12.35
N ASP A 85 2.08 -4.26 -11.04
CA ASP A 85 3.20 -3.57 -10.39
C ASP A 85 4.52 -4.35 -10.49
N ILE A 86 4.47 -5.68 -10.31
CA ILE A 86 5.63 -6.56 -10.47
C ILE A 86 6.15 -6.52 -11.91
N ASN A 87 5.26 -6.50 -12.90
CA ASN A 87 5.65 -6.40 -14.31
C ASN A 87 6.31 -5.05 -14.63
N ILE A 88 5.82 -3.95 -14.03
CA ILE A 88 6.46 -2.64 -14.14
C ILE A 88 7.87 -2.67 -13.53
N LEU A 89 8.03 -3.23 -12.33
CA LEU A 89 9.34 -3.36 -11.68
C LEU A 89 10.30 -4.18 -12.53
N LYS A 90 9.88 -5.34 -13.06
CA LYS A 90 10.69 -6.16 -13.97
C LYS A 90 11.16 -5.36 -15.19
N GLY A 91 10.29 -4.56 -15.78
CA GLY A 91 10.62 -3.70 -16.92
C GLY A 91 11.60 -2.57 -16.60
N ARG A 92 11.83 -2.26 -15.32
CA ARG A 92 12.78 -1.23 -14.85
C ARG A 92 14.14 -1.79 -14.44
N GLN A 93 14.28 -3.11 -14.35
CA GLN A 93 15.56 -3.71 -14.02
C GLN A 93 16.57 -3.45 -15.14
N TYR A 94 17.75 -2.95 -14.75
CA TYR A 94 18.83 -2.70 -15.69
C TYR A 94 19.57 -3.99 -16.06
N PRO A 95 20.33 -4.01 -17.17
CA PRO A 95 21.11 -5.19 -17.55
C PRO A 95 22.12 -5.67 -16.49
N ASN A 96 22.59 -4.77 -15.64
CA ASN A 96 23.46 -5.09 -14.50
C ASN A 96 22.69 -5.61 -13.26
N GLY A 97 21.38 -5.79 -13.36
CA GLY A 97 20.49 -6.25 -12.29
C GLY A 97 20.02 -5.16 -11.32
N GLY A 98 20.54 -3.93 -11.44
CA GLY A 98 20.20 -2.80 -10.59
C GLY A 98 18.86 -2.15 -10.94
N PHE A 99 18.41 -1.23 -10.08
CA PHE A 99 17.17 -0.47 -10.24
C PHE A 99 17.44 1.03 -10.07
N GLY A 100 16.76 1.86 -10.87
CA GLY A 100 16.63 3.30 -10.65
C GLY A 100 15.27 3.66 -10.05
N TYR A 101 15.04 4.95 -9.81
CA TYR A 101 13.74 5.48 -9.40
C TYR A 101 12.69 5.33 -10.51
N TRP A 102 13.11 5.44 -11.76
CA TRP A 102 12.28 5.27 -12.95
C TRP A 102 12.94 4.32 -13.95
N SER A 103 12.42 4.26 -15.17
CA SER A 103 13.00 3.43 -16.23
C SER A 103 14.37 3.95 -16.68
N ASN A 104 15.12 3.10 -17.39
CA ASN A 104 16.40 3.48 -18.02
C ASN A 104 16.27 4.58 -19.09
N ARG A 105 15.05 4.99 -19.45
CA ARG A 105 14.79 6.15 -20.33
C ARG A 105 14.87 7.48 -19.58
N ASN A 106 14.72 7.45 -18.26
CA ASN A 106 14.62 8.64 -17.40
C ASN A 106 15.85 8.77 -16.51
N ASP A 107 16.38 7.65 -16.03
CA ASP A 107 17.46 7.62 -15.06
C ASP A 107 18.78 7.21 -15.74
N SER A 108 19.89 7.82 -15.32
CA SER A 108 21.21 7.58 -15.93
C SER A 108 21.98 6.41 -15.32
N HIS A 109 21.64 5.99 -14.10
CA HIS A 109 22.33 4.90 -13.39
C HIS A 109 21.40 4.24 -12.36
N ALA A 110 21.79 3.05 -11.91
CA ALA A 110 21.11 2.38 -10.81
C ALA A 110 21.39 3.14 -9.51
N ASP A 111 20.44 3.10 -8.58
CA ASP A 111 20.60 3.65 -7.24
C ASP A 111 20.74 2.50 -6.22
N PRO A 112 21.74 2.52 -5.33
CA PRO A 112 21.95 1.45 -4.35
C PRO A 112 20.75 1.23 -3.42
N TYR A 113 20.08 2.30 -2.99
CA TYR A 113 18.90 2.19 -2.13
C TYR A 113 17.73 1.54 -2.90
N MET A 114 17.50 1.94 -4.16
CA MET A 114 16.50 1.27 -5.01
C MET A 114 16.80 -0.21 -5.18
N GLY A 115 18.06 -0.58 -5.43
CA GLY A 115 18.47 -1.98 -5.57
C GLY A 115 18.13 -2.82 -4.33
N VAL A 116 18.49 -2.33 -3.14
CA VAL A 116 18.21 -3.02 -1.88
C VAL A 116 16.71 -3.08 -1.58
N HIS A 117 15.99 -1.97 -1.78
CA HIS A 117 14.55 -1.89 -1.47
C HIS A 117 13.71 -2.81 -2.36
N VAL A 118 14.00 -2.85 -3.67
CA VAL A 118 13.35 -3.78 -4.60
C VAL A 118 13.73 -5.22 -4.29
N ALA A 119 14.99 -5.52 -3.99
CA ALA A 119 15.41 -6.86 -3.61
C ALA A 119 14.66 -7.35 -2.35
N HIS A 120 14.54 -6.51 -1.33
CA HIS A 120 13.76 -6.82 -0.11
C HIS A 120 12.29 -7.11 -0.44
N CYS A 121 11.67 -6.25 -1.26
CA CYS A 121 10.31 -6.47 -1.75
C CYS A 121 10.15 -7.84 -2.44
N LEU A 122 11.04 -8.18 -3.37
CA LEU A 122 10.97 -9.44 -4.10
C LEU A 122 11.14 -10.65 -3.19
N VAL A 123 12.03 -10.58 -2.20
CA VAL A 123 12.22 -11.66 -1.21
C VAL A 123 10.96 -11.88 -0.37
N VAL A 124 10.32 -10.80 0.09
CA VAL A 124 9.04 -10.90 0.84
C VAL A 124 7.94 -11.49 -0.04
N LEU A 125 7.85 -11.10 -1.31
CA LEU A 125 6.87 -11.63 -2.26
C LEU A 125 7.04 -13.14 -2.51
N VAL A 126 8.28 -13.61 -2.72
CA VAL A 126 8.58 -15.01 -3.01
C VAL A 126 8.40 -15.91 -1.79
N ASN A 127 8.72 -15.42 -0.59
CA ASN A 127 8.68 -16.24 0.63
C ASN A 127 7.28 -16.34 1.26
N LYS A 128 6.32 -15.54 0.82
CA LYS A 128 4.95 -15.63 1.32
C LYS A 128 4.26 -16.84 0.68
N LYS A 129 3.99 -17.86 1.50
CA LYS A 129 3.22 -19.05 1.14
C LYS A 129 1.72 -18.79 1.25
#